data_AF-A0A7Y4R392-F1
#
_entry.id   AF-A0A7Y4R392-F1
#
_cell.length_a   1.000
_cell.length_b   1.000
_cell.length_c   1.000
_cell.angle_alpha   90.00
_cell.angle_beta   90.00
_cell.angle_gamma   90.00
#
_symmetry.space_group_name_H-M   'P 1'
#
loop_
_entity.id
_entity.type
_entity.pdbx_description
1 polymer ?
#
loop_
_entity_poly.entity_id
_entity_poly.type
_entity_poly.pdbx_seq_one_letter_code
_entity_poly.pdbx_strand_id
1 'polypeptide(L)'
;MFAEAQSPTHITASELDDYLERGWFRMGQTIFTTQFIHFQSVMYNTIWLRVALESYQADRAQVKLFKQNARFTTLVQPATITDEKEDLYSRYRESVAFQPSESLEQLLYGSSEEASVFNTYEVLVYDSGKLVALGYFDLGQTSAEGIVSIYDPSYKKYSLGKFLIYKKMEYCKALGMHYYYPGYFVPGYSFFNYKLSIATDSLSFFSLPIKQWIPIQQFDEALTPLGLMKSKLLEVKINLDHLQQAANVVNYEFFDANLIPDLRTADLFDYPVFLYSPSIDDNGIYLVMVYDIYESRYHVLACMGVWQPQSNNTDPTFFSECILKVLQPIYTTISASEAAIALLTMANR
;
A
#
# COMPACT_ATOMS: atom_id res chain seq x y z
N MET A 1 3.06 -13.48 4.34
CA MET A 1 2.30 -12.33 4.87
C MET A 1 2.14 -11.27 3.80
N PHE A 2 1.00 -10.59 3.80
CA PHE A 2 0.61 -9.55 2.86
C PHE A 2 0.56 -8.15 3.48
N ALA A 3 0.46 -8.07 4.80
CA ALA A 3 0.46 -6.84 5.56
C ALA A 3 1.30 -7.01 6.83
N GLU A 4 2.36 -6.21 6.98
CA GLU A 4 3.26 -6.25 8.14
C GLU A 4 3.73 -4.84 8.48
N ALA A 5 3.91 -4.55 9.77
CA ALA A 5 4.39 -3.26 10.25
C ALA A 5 5.46 -3.45 11.34
N GLN A 6 6.45 -2.57 11.34
CA GLN A 6 7.54 -2.54 12.32
C GLN A 6 7.76 -1.11 12.80
N SER A 7 7.94 -0.95 14.11
CA SER A 7 8.09 0.37 14.76
C SER A 7 9.47 0.46 15.38
N PRO A 8 10.52 0.65 14.56
CA PRO A 8 11.89 0.71 15.05
C PRO A 8 12.09 1.99 15.88
N THR A 9 12.99 1.95 16.86
CA THR A 9 13.42 3.15 17.60
C THR A 9 14.48 3.95 16.82
N HIS A 10 15.11 3.33 15.82
CA HIS A 10 16.06 3.95 14.92
C HIS A 10 16.08 3.18 13.59
N ILE A 11 16.15 3.90 12.47
CA ILE A 11 16.42 3.31 11.16
C ILE A 11 17.65 3.98 10.54
N THR A 12 18.64 3.17 10.19
CA THR A 12 19.81 3.66 9.47
C THR A 12 19.48 3.88 8.00
N ALA A 13 20.32 4.68 7.32
CA ALA A 13 20.16 4.95 5.89
C ALA A 13 20.19 3.68 5.01
N SER A 14 21.00 2.67 5.38
CA SER A 14 21.06 1.39 4.67
C SER A 14 19.85 0.51 4.98
N GLU A 15 19.36 0.50 6.21
CA GLU A 15 18.15 -0.26 6.54
C GLU A 15 16.93 0.29 5.79
N LEU A 16 16.82 1.62 5.66
CA LEU A 16 15.77 2.24 4.85
C LEU A 16 15.84 1.77 3.39
N ASP A 17 17.04 1.75 2.79
CA ASP A 17 17.22 1.21 1.44
C ASP A 17 16.75 -0.25 1.32
N ASP A 18 17.11 -1.11 2.30
CA ASP A 18 16.72 -2.52 2.34
C ASP A 18 15.21 -2.74 2.51
N TYR A 19 14.54 -1.87 3.26
CA TYR A 19 13.08 -1.87 3.36
C TYR A 19 12.44 -1.48 2.02
N LEU A 20 12.87 -0.36 1.45
CA LEU A 20 12.31 0.16 0.21
C LEU A 20 12.47 -0.83 -0.95
N GLU A 21 13.62 -1.50 -1.06
CA GLU A 21 13.85 -2.54 -2.08
C GLU A 21 12.83 -3.68 -2.00
N ARG A 22 12.41 -4.04 -0.78
CA ARG A 22 11.44 -5.10 -0.51
C ARG A 22 9.98 -4.65 -0.59
N GLY A 23 9.71 -3.39 -0.94
CA GLY A 23 8.37 -2.84 -1.01
C GLY A 23 7.79 -2.49 0.37
N TRP A 24 8.63 -2.00 1.28
CA TRP A 24 8.23 -1.44 2.57
C TRP A 24 8.38 0.08 2.58
N PHE A 25 7.49 0.78 3.29
CA PHE A 25 7.34 2.23 3.25
C PHE A 25 6.99 2.80 4.61
N ARG A 26 7.25 4.09 4.81
CA ARG A 26 6.90 4.78 6.05
C ARG A 26 5.40 5.05 6.21
N MET A 27 4.93 4.92 7.46
CA MET A 27 3.69 5.50 7.97
C MET A 27 3.94 6.05 9.39
N GLY A 28 3.96 7.38 9.54
CA GLY A 28 4.35 8.02 10.79
C GLY A 28 5.79 7.63 11.17
N GLN A 29 5.97 7.03 12.35
CA GLN A 29 7.27 6.49 12.83
C GLN A 29 7.39 4.96 12.67
N THR A 30 6.55 4.37 11.83
CA THR A 30 6.53 2.92 11.55
C THR A 30 6.93 2.70 10.08
N ILE A 31 7.57 1.59 9.79
CA ILE A 31 7.79 1.09 8.43
C ILE A 31 6.89 -0.13 8.21
N PHE A 32 6.18 -0.18 7.09
CA PHE A 32 5.18 -1.21 6.84
C PHE A 32 5.16 -1.62 5.37
N THR A 33 4.58 -2.77 5.09
CA THR A 33 4.23 -3.20 3.75
C THR A 33 2.77 -3.61 3.73
N THR A 34 2.06 -3.24 2.67
CA THR A 34 0.74 -3.78 2.33
C THR A 34 0.60 -3.81 0.82
N GLN A 35 -0.20 -4.76 0.33
CA GLN A 35 -0.56 -4.86 -1.08
C GLN A 35 -2.05 -4.67 -1.32
N PHE A 36 -2.81 -4.47 -0.25
CA PHE A 36 -4.25 -4.30 -0.30
C PHE A 36 -4.68 -3.17 0.61
N ILE A 37 -5.73 -2.47 0.18
CA ILE A 37 -6.43 -1.48 1.00
C ILE A 37 -7.92 -1.69 0.84
N HIS A 38 -8.65 -1.43 1.92
CA HIS A 38 -10.09 -1.42 1.95
C HIS A 38 -10.58 0.00 2.24
N PHE A 39 -11.34 0.58 1.32
CA PHE A 39 -12.06 1.82 1.57
C PHE A 39 -13.31 1.88 0.69
N GLN A 40 -14.35 2.59 1.16
CA GLN A 40 -15.63 2.72 0.45
C GLN A 40 -16.25 1.36 0.06
N SER A 41 -16.13 0.36 0.94
CA SER A 41 -16.64 -1.01 0.72
C SER A 41 -16.03 -1.73 -0.49
N VAL A 42 -14.84 -1.32 -0.93
CA VAL A 42 -14.14 -1.95 -2.06
C VAL A 42 -12.70 -2.29 -1.68
N MET A 43 -12.29 -3.51 -2.01
CA MET A 43 -10.92 -3.99 -1.89
C MET A 43 -10.13 -3.61 -3.13
N TYR A 44 -9.00 -2.93 -2.93
CA TYR A 44 -8.08 -2.54 -4.00
C TYR A 44 -6.70 -3.13 -3.79
N ASN A 45 -5.93 -3.22 -4.88
CA ASN A 45 -4.48 -3.44 -4.79
C ASN A 45 -3.77 -2.09 -4.55
N THR A 46 -2.71 -2.11 -3.76
CA THR A 46 -1.72 -1.02 -3.71
C THR A 46 -0.46 -1.47 -4.43
N ILE A 47 -0.03 -0.71 -5.44
CA ILE A 47 1.11 -1.08 -6.27
C ILE A 47 2.21 -0.05 -6.09
N TRP A 48 3.27 -0.45 -5.38
CA TRP A 48 4.43 0.38 -5.07
C TRP A 48 5.24 0.71 -6.32
N LEU A 49 5.76 1.93 -6.37
CA LEU A 49 6.48 2.48 -7.50
C LEU A 49 7.92 2.86 -7.12
N ARG A 50 8.82 2.75 -8.09
CA ARG A 50 10.22 3.17 -7.99
C ARG A 50 10.68 3.79 -9.29
N VAL A 51 11.44 4.87 -9.21
CA VAL A 51 12.11 5.49 -10.35
C VAL A 51 13.61 5.24 -10.25
N ALA A 52 14.20 4.69 -11.31
CA ALA A 52 15.65 4.65 -11.46
C ALA A 52 16.18 6.05 -11.85
N LEU A 53 16.92 6.70 -10.95
CA LEU A 53 17.36 8.09 -11.11
C LEU A 53 18.52 8.23 -12.11
N GLU A 54 19.36 7.20 -12.25
CA GLU A 54 20.47 7.18 -13.20
C GLU A 54 19.99 7.23 -14.65
N SER A 55 19.00 6.41 -15.00
CA SER A 55 18.41 6.34 -16.34
C SER A 55 17.38 7.45 -16.59
N TYR A 56 16.88 8.09 -15.52
CA TYR A 56 15.85 9.10 -15.62
C TYR A 56 16.33 10.34 -16.40
N GLN A 57 15.57 10.70 -17.42
CA GLN A 57 15.74 11.91 -18.21
C GLN A 57 14.46 12.74 -18.16
N ALA A 58 14.63 14.07 -18.12
CA ALA A 58 13.48 14.97 -18.07
C ALA A 58 12.71 14.95 -19.40
N ASP A 59 11.40 14.67 -19.33
CA ASP A 59 10.54 14.66 -20.50
C ASP A 59 10.02 16.07 -20.87
N ARG A 60 9.34 16.18 -22.02
CA ARG A 60 8.76 17.46 -22.49
C ARG A 60 7.73 18.03 -21.50
N ALA A 61 6.97 17.19 -20.81
CA ALA A 61 5.94 17.62 -19.87
C ALA A 61 6.58 18.21 -18.59
N GLN A 62 7.64 17.60 -18.08
CA GLN A 62 8.43 18.13 -16.99
C GLN A 62 9.11 19.45 -17.38
N VAL A 63 9.74 19.54 -18.55
CA VAL A 63 10.36 20.79 -19.01
C VAL A 63 9.31 21.92 -19.07
N LYS A 64 8.11 21.63 -19.58
CA LYS A 64 7.00 22.59 -19.59
C LYS A 64 6.57 22.98 -18.18
N LEU A 65 6.43 22.00 -17.29
CA LEU A 65 6.06 22.22 -15.89
C LEU A 65 7.08 23.12 -15.18
N PHE A 66 8.37 22.88 -15.38
CA PHE A 66 9.44 23.69 -14.80
C PHE A 66 9.43 25.13 -15.31
N LYS A 67 9.24 25.33 -16.62
CA LYS A 67 9.07 26.68 -17.19
C LYS A 67 7.87 27.41 -16.60
N GLN A 68 6.74 26.72 -16.42
CA GLN A 68 5.54 27.29 -15.81
C GLN A 68 5.77 27.73 -14.35
N ASN A 69 6.59 26.98 -13.63
CA ASN A 69 6.89 27.18 -12.21
C ASN A 69 8.15 28.01 -11.95
N ALA A 70 8.84 28.50 -13.01
CA ALA A 70 10.13 29.20 -12.91
C ALA A 70 10.09 30.50 -12.10
N ARG A 71 8.90 31.06 -11.87
CA ARG A 71 8.68 32.25 -11.04
C ARG A 71 8.77 31.98 -9.54
N PHE A 72 8.66 30.72 -9.12
CA PHE A 72 8.67 30.33 -7.72
C PHE A 72 10.09 30.09 -7.23
N THR A 73 10.35 30.44 -5.98
CA THR A 73 11.60 30.09 -5.30
C THR A 73 11.45 28.71 -4.69
N THR A 74 12.47 27.85 -4.82
CA THR A 74 12.48 26.51 -4.22
C THR A 74 13.67 26.36 -3.27
N LEU A 75 13.45 25.75 -2.11
CA LEU A 75 14.47 25.44 -1.11
C LEU A 75 14.36 23.97 -0.71
N VAL A 76 15.50 23.30 -0.50
CA VAL A 76 15.55 21.94 0.06
C VAL A 76 16.40 21.97 1.32
N GLN A 77 15.88 21.43 2.41
CA GLN A 77 16.54 21.46 3.73
C GLN A 77 16.06 20.32 4.62
N PRO A 78 16.72 20.05 5.77
CA PRO A 78 16.17 19.15 6.79
C PRO A 78 14.76 19.55 7.22
N ALA A 79 13.90 18.56 7.44
CA ALA A 79 12.50 18.78 7.74
C ALA A 79 12.31 19.53 9.06
N THR A 80 11.37 20.48 9.05
CA THR A 80 10.87 21.12 10.27
C THR A 80 9.36 21.27 10.18
N ILE A 81 8.71 21.37 11.34
CA ILE A 81 7.28 21.70 11.44
C ILE A 81 7.18 23.12 11.98
N THR A 82 6.34 23.93 11.34
CA THR A 82 6.06 25.32 11.72
C THR A 82 4.58 25.60 11.51
N ASP A 83 4.05 26.61 12.21
CA ASP A 83 2.65 27.02 12.08
C ASP A 83 2.26 27.33 10.63
N GLU A 84 3.15 27.99 9.87
CA GLU A 84 2.91 28.28 8.43
C GLU A 84 2.69 27.00 7.60
N LYS A 85 3.40 25.92 7.92
CA LYS A 85 3.30 24.63 7.22
C LYS A 85 2.04 23.86 7.63
N GLU A 86 1.68 23.90 8.90
CA GLU A 86 0.43 23.33 9.42
C GLU A 86 -0.79 24.06 8.82
N ASP A 87 -0.74 25.38 8.71
CA ASP A 87 -1.77 26.18 8.06
C ASP A 87 -1.94 25.80 6.58
N LEU A 88 -0.83 25.58 5.87
CA LEU A 88 -0.87 25.12 4.48
C LEU A 88 -1.43 23.69 4.36
N TYR A 89 -1.03 22.80 5.27
CA TYR A 89 -1.54 21.44 5.33
C TYR A 89 -3.05 21.41 5.57
N SER A 90 -3.55 22.20 6.53
CA SER A 90 -4.97 22.30 6.86
C SER A 90 -5.81 22.71 5.65
N ARG A 91 -5.37 23.75 4.90
CA ARG A 91 -6.05 24.16 3.66
C ARG A 91 -6.02 23.08 2.57
N TYR A 92 -4.91 22.35 2.44
CA TYR A 92 -4.79 21.26 1.48
C TYR A 92 -5.71 20.09 1.86
N ARG A 93 -5.75 19.72 3.14
CA ARG A 93 -6.59 18.66 3.72
C ARG A 93 -8.07 18.88 3.43
N GLU A 94 -8.57 20.11 3.55
CA GLU A 94 -9.96 20.45 3.22
C GLU A 94 -10.28 20.27 1.72
N SER A 95 -9.28 20.26 0.85
CA SER A 95 -9.46 20.17 -0.61
C SER A 95 -9.41 18.74 -1.16
N VAL A 96 -8.97 17.76 -0.37
CA VAL A 96 -8.84 16.36 -0.80
C VAL A 96 -10.09 15.54 -0.46
N ALA A 97 -10.40 14.55 -1.29
CA ALA A 97 -11.62 13.74 -1.17
C ALA A 97 -11.53 12.61 -0.13
N PHE A 98 -10.39 12.47 0.55
CA PHE A 98 -10.14 11.46 1.58
C PHE A 98 -9.82 12.17 2.92
N GLN A 99 -9.79 11.41 4.01
CA GLN A 99 -9.44 11.92 5.33
C GLN A 99 -7.96 11.63 5.62
N PRO A 100 -7.02 12.56 5.34
CA PRO A 100 -5.65 12.41 5.80
C PRO A 100 -5.56 12.68 7.31
N SER A 101 -4.37 12.46 7.88
CA SER A 101 -4.02 12.78 9.28
C SER A 101 -4.51 14.18 9.69
N GLU A 102 -4.79 14.36 10.97
CA GLU A 102 -5.39 15.60 11.48
C GLU A 102 -4.43 16.79 11.38
N SER A 103 -3.13 16.55 11.55
CA SER A 103 -2.06 17.54 11.41
C SER A 103 -0.88 17.01 10.60
N LEU A 104 0.01 17.91 10.18
CA LEU A 104 1.26 17.54 9.54
C LEU A 104 2.19 16.83 10.53
N GLU A 105 2.17 17.25 11.80
CA GLU A 105 2.84 16.55 12.90
C GLU A 105 2.41 15.09 13.01
N GLN A 106 1.10 14.82 13.05
CA GLN A 106 0.60 13.45 13.09
C GLN A 106 0.94 12.66 11.82
N LEU A 107 0.95 13.31 10.65
CA LEU A 107 1.35 12.68 9.39
C LEU A 107 2.81 12.18 9.43
N LEU A 108 3.72 12.98 9.99
CA LEU A 108 5.14 12.64 10.04
C LEU A 108 5.50 11.79 11.27
N TYR A 109 5.00 12.13 12.46
CA TYR A 109 5.44 11.52 13.71
C TYR A 109 4.42 10.53 14.30
N GLY A 110 3.23 10.40 13.70
CA GLY A 110 2.19 9.54 14.23
C GLY A 110 1.79 9.99 15.65
N SER A 111 1.86 9.07 16.61
CA SER A 111 1.62 9.34 18.03
C SER A 111 2.92 9.50 18.85
N SER A 112 4.08 9.57 18.19
CA SER A 112 5.37 9.71 18.88
C SER A 112 5.67 11.16 19.24
N GLU A 113 6.14 11.39 20.47
CA GLU A 113 6.69 12.68 20.93
C GLU A 113 8.23 12.71 20.81
N GLU A 114 8.85 11.64 20.33
CA GLU A 114 10.30 11.51 20.18
C GLU A 114 10.81 12.11 18.85
N ALA A 115 12.13 12.24 18.74
CA ALA A 115 12.77 12.64 17.49
C ALA A 115 12.47 11.63 16.37
N SER A 116 12.37 12.13 15.13
CA SER A 116 12.14 11.29 13.96
C SER A 116 13.19 10.17 13.87
N VAL A 117 12.73 8.93 13.72
CA VAL A 117 13.60 7.77 13.45
C VAL A 117 14.19 7.84 12.04
N PHE A 118 13.55 8.60 11.14
CA PHE A 118 13.93 8.80 9.74
C PHE A 118 14.72 10.10 9.53
N ASN A 119 15.63 10.07 8.55
CA ASN A 119 16.35 11.25 8.06
C ASN A 119 15.49 12.05 7.06
N THR A 120 14.55 12.84 7.58
CA THR A 120 13.55 13.54 6.77
C THR A 120 14.04 14.90 6.28
N TYR A 121 13.84 15.14 4.97
CA TYR A 121 14.05 16.41 4.29
C TYR A 121 12.73 16.96 3.75
N GLU A 122 12.74 18.25 3.44
CA GLU A 122 11.61 18.95 2.85
C GLU A 122 12.02 19.76 1.62
N VAL A 123 11.10 19.86 0.66
CA VAL A 123 11.16 20.83 -0.43
C VAL A 123 10.10 21.89 -0.17
N LEU A 124 10.49 23.15 -0.16
CA LEU A 124 9.61 24.31 0.02
C LEU A 124 9.51 25.11 -1.26
N VAL A 125 8.32 25.58 -1.60
CA VAL A 125 8.05 26.41 -2.79
C VAL A 125 7.36 27.70 -2.35
N TYR A 126 7.99 28.83 -2.68
CA TYR A 126 7.53 30.16 -2.33
C TYR A 126 7.11 30.98 -3.55
N ASP A 127 6.00 31.70 -3.43
CA ASP A 127 5.58 32.75 -4.36
C ASP A 127 5.67 34.11 -3.65
N SER A 128 6.65 34.94 -4.04
CA SER A 128 6.83 36.28 -3.47
C SER A 128 6.89 36.31 -1.93
N GLY A 129 7.54 35.30 -1.33
CA GLY A 129 7.70 35.16 0.13
C GLY A 129 6.60 34.37 0.83
N LYS A 130 5.48 34.04 0.17
CA LYS A 130 4.43 33.16 0.71
C LYS A 130 4.75 31.69 0.43
N LEU A 131 4.67 30.81 1.44
CA LEU A 131 4.75 29.37 1.22
C LEU A 131 3.49 28.86 0.49
N VAL A 132 3.67 28.30 -0.71
CA VAL A 132 2.56 27.86 -1.58
C VAL A 132 2.54 26.36 -1.84
N ALA A 133 3.67 25.67 -1.62
CA ALA A 133 3.72 24.22 -1.61
C ALA A 133 4.90 23.73 -0.78
N LEU A 134 4.76 22.53 -0.23
CA LEU A 134 5.82 21.84 0.48
C LEU A 134 5.73 20.32 0.26
N GLY A 135 6.83 19.60 0.40
CA GLY A 135 6.77 18.15 0.36
C GLY A 135 7.90 17.49 1.12
N TYR A 136 7.57 16.44 1.87
CA TYR A 136 8.50 15.69 2.70
C TYR A 136 8.97 14.39 2.02
N PHE A 137 10.19 13.99 2.33
CA PHE A 137 10.83 12.77 1.83
C PHE A 137 11.94 12.32 2.77
N ASP A 138 12.20 11.03 2.84
CA ASP A 138 13.26 10.45 3.65
C ASP A 138 14.45 10.04 2.79
N LEU A 139 15.65 10.28 3.30
CA LEU A 139 16.89 9.90 2.66
C LEU A 139 17.46 8.61 3.25
N GLY A 140 17.62 7.61 2.39
CA GLY A 140 18.46 6.44 2.63
C GLY A 140 19.91 6.68 2.19
N GLN A 141 20.68 5.60 2.02
CA GLN A 141 22.09 5.70 1.63
C GLN A 141 22.24 5.92 0.12
N THR A 142 21.45 5.18 -0.66
CA THR A 142 21.45 5.17 -2.13
C THR A 142 20.06 5.40 -2.70
N SER A 143 19.04 5.50 -1.85
CA SER A 143 17.68 5.76 -2.28
C SER A 143 16.96 6.77 -1.39
N ALA A 144 15.77 7.18 -1.82
CA ALA A 144 14.91 8.08 -1.04
C ALA A 144 13.43 7.77 -1.29
N GLU A 145 12.59 7.96 -0.28
CA GLU A 145 11.14 7.81 -0.41
C GLU A 145 10.39 9.12 -0.26
N GLY A 146 9.41 9.36 -1.14
CA GLY A 146 8.52 10.50 -1.05
C GLY A 146 7.36 10.22 -0.10
N ILE A 147 7.16 11.08 0.90
CA ILE A 147 6.09 10.93 1.89
C ILE A 147 4.83 11.64 1.42
N VAL A 148 4.90 12.96 1.26
CA VAL A 148 3.72 13.79 0.92
C VAL A 148 4.10 14.99 0.06
N SER A 149 3.17 15.47 -0.75
CA SER A 149 3.30 16.72 -1.52
C SER A 149 2.03 17.55 -1.33
N ILE A 150 2.17 18.67 -0.61
CA ILE A 150 1.10 19.55 -0.13
C ILE A 150 1.21 20.86 -0.89
N TYR A 151 0.08 21.44 -1.30
CA TYR A 151 0.08 22.73 -1.99
C TYR A 151 -1.19 23.52 -1.71
N ASP A 152 -1.10 24.85 -1.85
CA ASP A 152 -2.24 25.75 -1.70
C ASP A 152 -3.23 25.49 -2.85
N PRO A 153 -4.49 25.09 -2.58
CA PRO A 153 -5.45 24.74 -3.63
C PRO A 153 -5.68 25.86 -4.67
N SER A 154 -5.45 27.14 -4.32
CA SER A 154 -5.51 28.26 -5.26
C SER A 154 -4.43 28.21 -6.35
N TYR A 155 -3.37 27.42 -6.12
CA TYR A 155 -2.26 27.18 -7.05
C TYR A 155 -2.43 25.91 -7.90
N LYS A 156 -3.60 25.25 -7.88
CA LYS A 156 -3.86 24.01 -8.63
C LYS A 156 -3.44 24.06 -10.10
N LYS A 157 -3.59 25.22 -10.77
CA LYS A 157 -3.19 25.43 -12.17
C LYS A 157 -1.70 25.23 -12.45
N TYR A 158 -0.85 25.28 -11.42
CA TYR A 158 0.61 25.11 -11.53
C TYR A 158 1.09 23.67 -11.34
N SER A 159 0.18 22.75 -10.98
CA SER A 159 0.50 21.34 -10.72
C SER A 159 1.62 21.15 -9.68
N LEU A 160 1.58 21.92 -8.60
CA LEU A 160 2.65 21.96 -7.59
C LEU A 160 2.93 20.61 -6.93
N GLY A 161 1.93 19.74 -6.78
CA GLY A 161 2.16 18.36 -6.30
C GLY A 161 3.13 17.57 -7.19
N LYS A 162 2.94 17.60 -8.52
CA LYS A 162 3.85 16.97 -9.48
C LYS A 162 5.21 17.66 -9.52
N PHE A 163 5.22 18.99 -9.40
CA PHE A 163 6.46 19.78 -9.35
C PHE A 163 7.33 19.40 -8.14
N LEU A 164 6.74 19.25 -6.95
CA LEU A 164 7.43 18.83 -5.74
C LEU A 164 8.08 17.44 -5.89
N ILE A 165 7.38 16.47 -6.50
CA ILE A 165 7.94 15.14 -6.76
C ILE A 165 9.22 15.27 -7.61
N TYR A 166 9.19 16.04 -8.70
CA TYR A 166 10.38 16.24 -9.51
C TYR A 166 11.49 16.98 -8.78
N LYS A 167 11.17 17.94 -7.91
CA LYS A 167 12.19 18.65 -7.13
C LYS A 167 12.91 17.74 -6.13
N LYS A 168 12.18 16.82 -5.50
CA LYS A 168 12.78 15.76 -4.68
C LYS A 168 13.70 14.86 -5.52
N MET A 169 13.23 14.44 -6.70
CA MET A 169 14.04 13.62 -7.61
C MET A 169 15.30 14.34 -8.11
N GLU A 170 15.23 15.63 -8.45
CA GLU A 170 16.41 16.44 -8.83
C GLU A 170 17.43 16.51 -7.69
N TYR A 171 16.95 16.72 -6.46
CA TYR A 171 17.81 16.75 -5.29
C TYR A 171 18.49 15.39 -5.03
N CYS A 172 17.72 14.29 -5.04
CA CYS A 172 18.24 12.93 -4.86
C CYS A 172 19.25 12.57 -5.95
N LYS A 173 18.97 12.92 -7.21
CA LYS A 173 19.89 12.70 -8.33
C LYS A 173 21.18 13.51 -8.18
N ALA A 174 21.12 14.75 -7.70
CA ALA A 174 22.30 15.56 -7.42
C ALA A 174 23.16 14.99 -6.29
N LEU A 175 22.57 14.24 -5.36
CA LEU A 175 23.28 13.48 -4.32
C LEU A 175 23.85 12.13 -4.80
N GLY A 176 23.62 11.75 -6.06
CA GLY A 176 24.09 10.47 -6.61
C GLY A 176 23.26 9.26 -6.19
N MET A 177 22.01 9.46 -5.74
CA MET A 177 21.11 8.35 -5.40
C MET A 177 20.68 7.58 -6.66
N HIS A 178 20.49 6.27 -6.51
CA HIS A 178 20.11 5.36 -7.57
C HIS A 178 18.59 5.30 -7.77
N TYR A 179 17.82 5.37 -6.67
CA TYR A 179 16.37 5.16 -6.70
C TYR A 179 15.60 6.24 -5.95
N TYR A 180 14.44 6.61 -6.47
CA TYR A 180 13.44 7.41 -5.77
C TYR A 180 12.11 6.68 -5.77
N TYR A 181 11.50 6.52 -4.59
CA TYR A 181 10.24 5.83 -4.41
C TYR A 181 9.11 6.85 -4.24
N PRO A 182 8.28 7.14 -5.28
CA PRO A 182 7.23 8.15 -5.18
C PRO A 182 5.99 7.70 -4.40
N GLY A 183 5.99 6.49 -3.81
CA GLY A 183 4.85 5.85 -3.17
C GLY A 183 4.16 4.84 -4.09
N TYR A 184 2.83 4.74 -4.02
CA TYR A 184 2.05 3.74 -4.77
C TYR A 184 0.98 4.38 -5.66
N PHE A 185 0.44 3.56 -6.56
CA PHE A 185 -0.85 3.80 -7.21
C PHE A 185 -1.84 2.67 -6.90
N VAL A 186 -3.12 2.92 -7.19
CA VAL A 186 -4.23 2.02 -6.87
C VAL A 186 -4.99 1.74 -8.17
N PRO A 187 -4.79 0.58 -8.82
CA PRO A 187 -5.59 0.17 -9.98
C PRO A 187 -7.09 0.25 -9.65
N GLY A 188 -7.88 0.74 -10.59
CA GLY A 188 -9.31 1.04 -10.36
C GLY A 188 -9.61 2.35 -9.61
N TYR A 189 -8.62 3.05 -9.04
CA TYR A 189 -8.82 4.32 -8.33
C TYR A 189 -7.91 5.46 -8.85
N SER A 190 -8.50 6.30 -9.71
CA SER A 190 -7.75 7.29 -10.52
C SER A 190 -7.01 8.37 -9.75
N PHE A 191 -7.32 8.57 -8.47
CA PHE A 191 -6.75 9.64 -7.65
C PHE A 191 -5.22 9.61 -7.59
N PHE A 192 -4.61 8.41 -7.64
CA PHE A 192 -3.16 8.24 -7.58
C PHE A 192 -2.49 8.07 -8.96
N ASN A 193 -3.26 8.06 -10.05
CA ASN A 193 -2.73 7.79 -11.40
C ASN A 193 -1.76 8.84 -11.90
N TYR A 194 -1.74 10.04 -11.32
CA TYR A 194 -0.78 11.08 -11.71
C TYR A 194 0.68 10.60 -11.56
N LYS A 195 0.96 9.65 -10.63
CA LYS A 195 2.30 9.08 -10.43
C LYS A 195 2.79 8.24 -11.61
N LEU A 196 1.88 7.63 -12.37
CA LEU A 196 2.22 6.83 -13.57
C LEU A 196 2.83 7.67 -14.70
N SER A 197 2.61 8.99 -14.65
CA SER A 197 3.18 9.97 -15.59
C SER A 197 4.49 10.60 -15.10
N ILE A 198 5.06 10.12 -14.00
CA ILE A 198 6.34 10.58 -13.46
C ILE A 198 7.44 9.69 -14.02
N ALA A 199 8.34 10.25 -14.81
CA ALA A 199 9.53 9.55 -15.31
C ALA A 199 9.23 8.17 -15.91
N THR A 200 8.18 8.08 -16.74
CA THR A 200 7.59 6.81 -17.21
C THR A 200 8.62 5.83 -17.77
N ASP A 201 9.63 6.31 -18.50
CA ASP A 201 10.69 5.47 -19.09
C ASP A 201 11.63 4.82 -18.05
N SER A 202 11.65 5.33 -16.82
CA SER A 202 12.45 4.80 -15.70
C SER A 202 11.59 4.38 -14.51
N LEU A 203 10.26 4.35 -14.68
CA LEU A 203 9.31 3.97 -13.64
C LEU A 203 9.10 2.46 -13.65
N SER A 204 9.18 1.85 -12.47
CA SER A 204 8.92 0.44 -12.24
C SER A 204 7.89 0.26 -11.12
N PHE A 205 7.21 -0.88 -11.10
CA PHE A 205 6.34 -1.31 -10.02
C PHE A 205 6.88 -2.55 -9.32
N PHE A 206 6.57 -2.72 -8.03
CA PHE A 206 6.96 -3.92 -7.29
C PHE A 206 5.98 -5.06 -7.54
N SER A 207 6.47 -6.15 -8.12
CA SER A 207 5.71 -7.38 -8.32
C SER A 207 5.87 -8.30 -7.12
N LEU A 208 4.78 -8.48 -6.36
CA LEU A 208 4.79 -9.29 -5.15
C LEU A 208 5.14 -10.77 -5.37
N PRO A 209 4.56 -11.47 -6.37
CA PRO A 209 4.79 -12.91 -6.53
C PRO A 209 6.25 -13.27 -6.74
N ILE A 210 6.98 -12.46 -7.53
CA ILE A 210 8.39 -12.70 -7.86
C ILE A 210 9.36 -11.83 -7.06
N LYS A 211 8.85 -10.90 -6.23
CA LYS A 211 9.63 -9.94 -5.42
C LYS A 211 10.65 -9.15 -6.23
N GLN A 212 10.22 -8.62 -7.37
CA GLN A 212 11.08 -7.84 -8.27
C GLN A 212 10.39 -6.57 -8.74
N TRP A 213 11.20 -5.56 -9.05
CA TRP A 213 10.78 -4.33 -9.70
C TRP A 213 10.72 -4.51 -11.21
N ILE A 214 9.53 -4.35 -11.78
CA ILE A 214 9.26 -4.54 -13.22
C ILE A 214 8.93 -3.18 -13.85
N PRO A 215 9.38 -2.87 -15.08
CA PRO A 215 8.99 -1.65 -15.79
C PRO A 215 7.47 -1.46 -15.84
N ILE A 216 6.99 -0.23 -15.62
CA ILE A 216 5.55 0.08 -15.54
C ILE A 216 4.79 -0.27 -16.82
N GLN A 217 5.47 -0.31 -17.96
CA GLN A 217 4.91 -0.68 -19.26
C GLN A 217 4.45 -2.15 -19.32
N GLN A 218 4.95 -3.00 -18.43
CA GLN A 218 4.56 -4.41 -18.31
C GLN A 218 3.43 -4.63 -17.29
N PHE A 219 2.90 -3.56 -16.68
CA PHE A 219 1.81 -3.68 -15.73
C PHE A 219 0.53 -4.15 -16.43
N ASP A 220 -0.04 -5.24 -15.92
CA ASP A 220 -1.32 -5.78 -16.35
C ASP A 220 -2.27 -5.83 -15.14
N GLU A 221 -3.38 -5.11 -15.23
CA GLU A 221 -4.40 -5.05 -14.18
C GLU A 221 -5.03 -6.43 -13.93
N ALA A 222 -5.13 -7.28 -14.94
CA ALA A 222 -5.65 -8.64 -14.83
C ALA A 222 -4.73 -9.58 -14.03
N LEU A 223 -3.44 -9.24 -13.94
CA LEU A 223 -2.43 -10.03 -13.22
C LEU A 223 -2.11 -9.48 -11.82
N THR A 224 -2.93 -8.54 -11.32
CA THR A 224 -2.78 -8.05 -9.95
C THR A 224 -2.99 -9.17 -8.92
N PRO A 225 -2.29 -9.14 -7.77
CA PRO A 225 -2.45 -10.14 -6.71
C PRO A 225 -3.90 -10.46 -6.34
N LEU A 226 -4.72 -9.43 -6.08
CA LEU A 226 -6.13 -9.63 -5.72
C LEU A 226 -6.94 -10.25 -6.86
N GLY A 227 -6.68 -9.83 -8.10
CA GLY A 227 -7.34 -10.36 -9.30
C GLY A 227 -7.04 -11.84 -9.50
N LEU A 228 -5.76 -12.22 -9.37
CA LEU A 228 -5.31 -13.61 -9.47
C LEU A 228 -5.92 -14.49 -8.37
N MET A 229 -5.88 -14.03 -7.11
CA MET A 229 -6.49 -14.76 -5.98
C MET A 229 -7.98 -14.99 -6.22
N LYS A 230 -8.73 -13.94 -6.60
CA LYS A 230 -10.17 -14.04 -6.90
C LYS A 230 -10.45 -15.01 -8.04
N SER A 231 -9.73 -14.89 -9.15
CA SER A 231 -9.89 -15.77 -10.32
C SER A 231 -9.66 -17.22 -9.94
N LYS A 232 -8.59 -17.51 -9.19
CA LYS A 232 -8.25 -18.87 -8.76
C LYS A 232 -9.26 -19.46 -7.80
N LEU A 233 -9.79 -18.68 -6.86
CA LEU A 233 -10.83 -19.13 -5.94
C LEU A 233 -12.18 -19.36 -6.65
N LEU A 234 -12.50 -18.56 -7.68
CA LEU A 234 -13.68 -18.79 -8.50
C LEU A 234 -13.62 -20.11 -9.28
N GLU A 235 -12.43 -20.54 -9.74
CA GLU A 235 -12.26 -21.87 -10.33
C GLU A 235 -12.69 -22.98 -9.37
N VAL A 236 -12.31 -22.88 -8.08
CA VAL A 236 -12.73 -23.85 -7.05
C VAL A 236 -14.24 -23.75 -6.80
N LYS A 237 -14.78 -22.53 -6.71
CA LYS A 237 -16.22 -22.31 -6.50
C LYS A 237 -17.04 -22.99 -7.60
N ILE A 238 -16.64 -22.87 -8.87
CA ILE A 238 -17.31 -23.54 -10.00
C ILE A 238 -17.33 -25.06 -9.80
N ASN A 239 -16.21 -25.66 -9.37
CA ASN A 239 -16.14 -27.09 -9.07
C ASN A 239 -17.08 -27.49 -7.91
N LEU A 240 -17.18 -26.67 -6.85
CA LEU A 240 -18.09 -26.91 -5.73
C LEU A 240 -19.56 -26.76 -6.13
N ASP A 241 -19.89 -25.80 -6.98
CA ASP A 241 -21.26 -25.61 -7.52
C ASP A 241 -21.71 -26.86 -8.31
N HIS A 242 -20.82 -27.47 -9.10
CA HIS A 242 -21.08 -28.74 -9.78
C HIS A 242 -21.32 -29.91 -8.81
N LEU A 243 -20.71 -29.86 -7.62
CA LEU A 243 -20.89 -30.83 -6.54
C LEU A 243 -22.05 -30.47 -5.60
N GLN A 244 -22.83 -29.43 -5.92
CA GLN A 244 -23.95 -28.92 -5.10
C GLN A 244 -23.56 -28.48 -3.68
N GLN A 245 -22.30 -28.08 -3.49
CA GLN A 245 -21.81 -27.54 -2.22
C GLN A 245 -21.84 -26.02 -2.26
N ALA A 246 -22.57 -25.40 -1.33
CA ALA A 246 -22.60 -23.95 -1.20
C ALA A 246 -21.26 -23.40 -0.69
N ALA A 247 -20.65 -22.48 -1.44
CA ALA A 247 -19.48 -21.73 -1.02
C ALA A 247 -19.43 -20.36 -1.71
N ASN A 248 -18.85 -19.39 -1.03
CA ASN A 248 -18.73 -18.01 -1.52
C ASN A 248 -17.28 -17.55 -1.47
N VAL A 249 -16.86 -16.82 -2.49
CA VAL A 249 -15.60 -16.06 -2.46
C VAL A 249 -15.91 -14.74 -1.79
N VAL A 250 -15.29 -14.49 -0.64
CA VAL A 250 -15.55 -13.34 0.23
C VAL A 250 -14.28 -12.51 0.40
N ASN A 251 -14.41 -11.19 0.41
CA ASN A 251 -13.36 -10.28 0.84
C ASN A 251 -13.24 -10.36 2.37
N TYR A 252 -12.02 -10.23 2.90
CA TYR A 252 -11.80 -10.26 4.33
C TYR A 252 -11.68 -8.84 4.90
N GLU A 253 -12.53 -8.47 5.86
CA GLU A 253 -12.52 -7.12 6.42
C GLU A 253 -11.30 -6.82 7.30
N PHE A 254 -10.72 -7.84 7.95
CA PHE A 254 -9.65 -7.68 8.94
C PHE A 254 -8.27 -8.16 8.46
N PHE A 255 -8.04 -8.22 7.14
CA PHE A 255 -6.78 -8.71 6.57
C PHE A 255 -5.54 -7.89 7.02
N ASP A 256 -5.75 -6.63 7.39
CA ASP A 256 -4.73 -5.68 7.83
C ASP A 256 -4.57 -5.64 9.36
N ALA A 257 -5.23 -6.53 10.11
CA ALA A 257 -5.12 -6.59 11.57
C ALA A 257 -3.67 -6.77 12.05
N ASN A 258 -2.81 -7.42 11.25
CA ASN A 258 -1.38 -7.56 11.52
C ASN A 258 -0.61 -6.22 11.49
N LEU A 259 -1.18 -5.13 10.98
CA LEU A 259 -0.58 -3.79 11.06
C LEU A 259 -0.72 -3.17 12.46
N ILE A 260 -1.71 -3.61 13.25
CA ILE A 260 -1.98 -3.11 14.60
C ILE A 260 -0.84 -3.57 15.53
N PRO A 261 -0.12 -2.65 16.22
CA PRO A 261 1.04 -2.98 17.04
C PRO A 261 0.83 -4.15 18.01
N ASP A 262 -0.29 -4.16 18.72
CA ASP A 262 -0.60 -5.16 19.76
C ASP A 262 -0.93 -6.56 19.19
N LEU A 263 -1.18 -6.66 17.88
CA LEU A 263 -1.62 -7.90 17.23
C LEU A 263 -0.56 -8.54 16.32
N ARG A 264 0.59 -7.88 16.13
CA ARG A 264 1.64 -8.30 15.16
C ARG A 264 2.16 -9.73 15.36
N THR A 265 2.19 -10.22 16.60
CA THR A 265 2.75 -11.54 16.93
C THR A 265 1.68 -12.63 17.06
N ALA A 266 0.44 -12.35 16.65
CA ALA A 266 -0.69 -13.25 16.87
C ALA A 266 -0.93 -14.27 15.74
N ASP A 267 -0.11 -14.26 14.68
CA ASP A 267 -0.24 -15.10 13.48
C ASP A 267 -1.65 -15.02 12.88
N LEU A 268 -2.15 -13.79 12.71
CA LEU A 268 -3.49 -13.55 12.19
C LEU A 268 -3.53 -13.83 10.68
N PHE A 269 -4.68 -14.31 10.23
CA PHE A 269 -4.97 -14.53 8.83
C PHE A 269 -4.98 -13.20 8.07
N ASP A 270 -4.19 -13.08 7.00
CA ASP A 270 -3.97 -11.82 6.28
C ASP A 270 -4.28 -11.89 4.78
N TYR A 271 -4.95 -12.96 4.33
CA TYR A 271 -5.42 -13.04 2.95
C TYR A 271 -6.61 -12.08 2.77
N PRO A 272 -6.59 -11.20 1.75
CA PRO A 272 -7.66 -10.22 1.53
C PRO A 272 -8.94 -10.85 0.97
N VAL A 273 -8.85 -12.09 0.48
CA VAL A 273 -9.95 -12.82 -0.14
C VAL A 273 -9.76 -14.31 0.10
N PHE A 274 -10.84 -15.01 0.40
CA PHE A 274 -10.85 -16.46 0.56
C PHE A 274 -12.20 -17.04 0.17
N LEU A 275 -12.23 -18.36 -0.02
CA LEU A 275 -13.46 -19.11 -0.22
C LEU A 275 -13.93 -19.68 1.12
N TYR A 276 -15.18 -19.40 1.45
CA TYR A 276 -15.82 -19.74 2.71
C TYR A 276 -17.14 -20.48 2.49
N SER A 277 -17.45 -21.41 3.38
CA SER A 277 -18.72 -22.12 3.41
C SER A 277 -19.21 -22.21 4.87
N PRO A 278 -20.39 -21.64 5.20
CA PRO A 278 -20.93 -21.65 6.58
C PRO A 278 -21.25 -23.04 7.13
N SER A 279 -21.37 -24.06 6.27
CA SER A 279 -21.66 -25.44 6.70
C SER A 279 -20.44 -26.20 7.22
N ILE A 280 -19.27 -25.56 7.26
CA ILE A 280 -17.98 -26.15 7.64
C ILE A 280 -17.45 -25.55 8.96
N ASP A 281 -18.37 -25.13 9.83
CA ASP A 281 -18.07 -24.67 11.20
C ASP A 281 -18.37 -25.82 12.18
N ASP A 282 -17.31 -26.39 12.74
CA ASP A 282 -17.38 -27.31 13.89
C ASP A 282 -16.69 -26.65 15.08
N ASN A 283 -17.49 -26.31 16.11
CA ASN A 283 -17.00 -25.76 17.38
C ASN A 283 -16.15 -24.47 17.27
N GLY A 284 -16.41 -23.59 16.29
CA GLY A 284 -15.72 -22.31 16.13
C GLY A 284 -14.40 -22.40 15.35
N ILE A 285 -14.19 -23.49 14.61
CA ILE A 285 -13.10 -23.66 13.65
C ILE A 285 -13.63 -23.39 12.24
N TYR A 286 -13.08 -22.39 11.59
CA TYR A 286 -13.37 -21.99 10.21
C TYR A 286 -12.43 -22.72 9.26
N LEU A 287 -12.98 -23.55 8.37
CA LEU A 287 -12.22 -24.05 7.22
C LEU A 287 -12.34 -23.07 6.06
N VAL A 288 -11.24 -22.42 5.74
CA VAL A 288 -11.16 -21.43 4.66
C VAL A 288 -10.20 -21.90 3.59
N MET A 289 -10.50 -21.56 2.34
CA MET A 289 -9.58 -21.81 1.24
C MET A 289 -9.01 -20.53 0.68
N VAL A 290 -7.70 -20.52 0.50
CA VAL A 290 -6.95 -19.41 -0.08
C VAL A 290 -6.17 -19.88 -1.29
N TYR A 291 -5.83 -18.94 -2.17
CA TYR A 291 -4.81 -19.15 -3.20
C TYR A 291 -3.59 -18.31 -2.82
N ASP A 292 -2.49 -18.99 -2.47
CA ASP A 292 -1.22 -18.34 -2.18
C ASP A 292 -0.49 -18.04 -3.49
N ILE A 293 -0.29 -16.74 -3.75
CA ILE A 293 0.36 -16.26 -4.97
C ILE A 293 1.89 -16.38 -4.92
N TYR A 294 2.50 -16.53 -3.75
CA TYR A 294 3.92 -16.80 -3.60
C TYR A 294 4.21 -18.28 -3.92
N GLU A 295 3.36 -19.17 -3.44
CA GLU A 295 3.51 -20.62 -3.65
C GLU A 295 2.80 -21.14 -4.90
N SER A 296 2.01 -20.28 -5.55
CA SER A 296 1.19 -20.56 -6.74
C SER A 296 0.26 -21.78 -6.56
N ARG A 297 -0.39 -21.89 -5.39
CA ARG A 297 -1.20 -23.06 -5.02
C ARG A 297 -2.35 -22.72 -4.08
N TYR A 298 -3.28 -23.65 -3.97
CA TYR A 298 -4.40 -23.60 -3.05
C TYR A 298 -4.00 -24.18 -1.69
N HIS A 299 -4.47 -23.54 -0.61
CA HIS A 299 -4.40 -24.09 0.74
C HIS A 299 -5.78 -24.10 1.37
N VAL A 300 -6.10 -25.20 2.06
CA VAL A 300 -7.18 -25.24 3.04
C VAL A 300 -6.57 -24.99 4.40
N LEU A 301 -7.02 -23.94 5.08
CA LEU A 301 -6.53 -23.52 6.38
C LEU A 301 -7.61 -23.74 7.42
N ALA A 302 -7.22 -24.29 8.58
CA ALA A 302 -8.03 -24.22 9.78
C ALA A 302 -7.75 -22.90 10.49
N CYS A 303 -8.79 -22.12 10.72
CA CYS A 303 -8.72 -20.85 11.42
C CYS A 303 -9.65 -20.86 12.63
N MET A 304 -9.36 -20.04 13.64
CA MET A 304 -10.28 -19.79 14.75
C MET A 304 -10.60 -18.31 14.85
N GLY A 305 -11.82 -17.98 15.25
CA GLY A 305 -12.20 -16.61 15.60
C GLY A 305 -11.58 -16.20 16.94
N VAL A 306 -10.85 -15.08 16.98
CA VAL A 306 -10.19 -14.57 18.20
C VAL A 306 -10.78 -13.26 18.72
N TRP A 307 -11.55 -12.55 17.90
CA TRP A 307 -12.23 -11.32 18.28
C TRP A 307 -13.42 -11.05 17.34
N GLN A 308 -14.48 -10.41 17.84
CA GLN A 308 -15.68 -10.07 17.05
C GLN A 308 -15.95 -8.56 17.13
N PRO A 309 -16.36 -7.90 16.03
CA PRO A 309 -16.75 -6.51 16.06
C PRO A 309 -18.11 -6.31 16.76
N GLN A 310 -18.39 -5.07 17.18
CA GLN A 310 -19.70 -4.71 17.74
C GLN A 310 -20.82 -4.71 16.70
N SER A 311 -20.47 -4.51 15.43
CA SER A 311 -21.39 -4.55 14.29
C SER A 311 -20.67 -5.10 13.08
N ASN A 312 -21.35 -5.95 12.32
CA ASN A 312 -20.81 -6.54 11.11
C ASN A 312 -21.08 -5.66 9.89
N ASN A 313 -20.22 -5.75 8.89
CA ASN A 313 -20.50 -5.22 7.56
C ASN A 313 -21.73 -5.94 6.98
N THR A 314 -22.66 -5.17 6.42
CA THR A 314 -23.91 -5.67 5.85
C THR A 314 -23.76 -6.16 4.41
N ASP A 315 -22.62 -5.91 3.77
CA ASP A 315 -22.30 -6.40 2.44
C ASP A 315 -21.98 -7.92 2.50
N PRO A 316 -22.79 -8.79 1.86
CA PRO A 316 -22.58 -10.23 1.89
C PRO A 316 -21.31 -10.69 1.15
N THR A 317 -20.65 -9.80 0.42
CA THR A 317 -19.35 -10.07 -0.21
C THR A 317 -18.18 -9.95 0.76
N PHE A 318 -18.42 -9.49 1.99
CA PHE A 318 -17.40 -9.40 3.04
C PHE A 318 -17.63 -10.42 4.15
N PHE A 319 -16.54 -11.06 4.58
CA PHE A 319 -16.48 -11.75 5.86
C PHE A 319 -16.07 -10.74 6.93
N SER A 320 -16.98 -10.49 7.86
CA SER A 320 -16.87 -9.47 8.90
C SER A 320 -17.22 -10.01 10.30
N GLU A 321 -17.37 -11.32 10.45
CA GLU A 321 -17.84 -11.94 11.70
C GLU A 321 -16.77 -11.92 12.80
N CYS A 322 -15.50 -12.15 12.45
CA CYS A 322 -14.41 -12.18 13.41
C CYS A 322 -13.02 -11.97 12.80
N ILE A 323 -12.06 -11.62 13.66
CA ILE A 323 -10.63 -11.75 13.36
C ILE A 323 -10.28 -13.24 13.40
N LEU A 324 -9.66 -13.74 12.33
CA LEU A 324 -9.27 -15.11 12.15
C LEU A 324 -7.79 -15.27 12.49
N LYS A 325 -7.48 -16.26 13.32
CA LYS A 325 -6.12 -16.74 13.57
C LYS A 325 -5.90 -18.06 12.86
N VAL A 326 -4.79 -18.18 12.14
CA VAL A 326 -4.43 -19.45 11.48
C VAL A 326 -3.97 -20.45 12.54
N LEU A 327 -4.60 -21.63 12.57
CA LEU A 327 -4.18 -22.73 13.42
C LEU A 327 -3.13 -23.58 12.70
N GLN A 328 -3.48 -24.06 11.50
CA GLN A 328 -2.60 -24.88 10.67
C GLN A 328 -3.13 -25.03 9.23
N PRO A 329 -2.26 -25.27 8.24
CA PRO A 329 -2.68 -25.76 6.94
C PRO A 329 -3.11 -27.23 7.03
N ILE A 330 -4.26 -27.56 6.44
CA ILE A 330 -4.81 -28.92 6.44
C ILE A 330 -4.52 -29.64 5.12
N TYR A 331 -4.63 -28.92 4.00
CA TYR A 331 -4.45 -29.49 2.68
C TYR A 331 -3.87 -28.46 1.72
N THR A 332 -3.15 -28.93 0.72
CA THR A 332 -2.48 -28.08 -0.26
C THR A 332 -2.45 -28.79 -1.61
N THR A 333 -2.80 -28.07 -2.67
CA THR A 333 -2.80 -28.59 -4.05
C THR A 333 -2.62 -27.46 -5.06
N ILE A 334 -2.18 -27.79 -6.26
CA ILE A 334 -2.15 -26.88 -7.42
C ILE A 334 -3.45 -26.99 -8.26
N SER A 335 -4.29 -27.98 -8.00
CA SER A 335 -5.49 -28.29 -8.79
C SER A 335 -6.76 -27.77 -8.12
N ALA A 336 -7.51 -26.93 -8.83
CA ALA A 336 -8.79 -26.39 -8.34
C ALA A 336 -9.82 -27.51 -8.05
N SER A 337 -9.84 -28.57 -8.86
CA SER A 337 -10.76 -29.70 -8.68
C SER A 337 -10.40 -30.54 -7.45
N GLU A 338 -9.11 -30.80 -7.21
CA GLU A 338 -8.66 -31.49 -5.99
C GLU A 338 -8.97 -30.65 -4.74
N ALA A 339 -8.79 -29.34 -4.84
CA ALA A 339 -9.09 -28.40 -3.78
C ALA A 339 -10.58 -28.46 -3.38
N ALA A 340 -11.48 -28.45 -4.37
CA ALA A 340 -12.92 -28.58 -4.15
C ALA A 340 -13.30 -29.91 -3.48
N ILE A 341 -12.71 -31.03 -3.93
CA ILE A 341 -12.95 -32.36 -3.34
C ILE A 341 -12.47 -32.40 -1.88
N ALA A 342 -11.32 -31.81 -1.59
CA ALA A 342 -10.77 -31.76 -0.24
C ALA A 342 -11.70 -31.00 0.72
N LEU A 343 -12.20 -29.82 0.34
CA LEU A 343 -13.18 -29.06 1.13
C LEU A 343 -14.45 -29.86 1.37
N LEU A 344 -15.01 -30.48 0.32
CA LEU A 344 -16.23 -31.28 0.44
C LEU A 344 -16.05 -32.46 1.40
N THR A 345 -14.89 -33.13 1.34
CA THR A 345 -14.59 -34.27 2.20
C THR A 345 -14.48 -33.85 3.67
N MET A 346 -13.97 -32.66 3.94
CA MET A 346 -13.84 -32.11 5.29
C MET A 346 -15.16 -31.58 5.84
N ALA A 347 -16.02 -31.01 4.99
CA ALA A 347 -17.36 -30.54 5.35
C ALA A 347 -18.33 -31.66 5.77
N ASN A 348 -18.10 -32.89 5.28
CA ASN A 348 -18.98 -34.04 5.52
C ASN A 348 -18.48 -34.96 6.66
N ARG A 349 -17.44 -34.56 7.39
CA ARG A 349 -16.95 -35.24 8.59
C ARG A 349 -17.50 -34.53 9.82
#